data_AF-A0A7V0NGX8-F1
#
_entry.id   AF-A0A7V0NGX8-F1
#
_cell.length_a   1.000
_cell.length_b   1.000
_cell.length_c   1.000
_cell.angle_alpha   90.00
_cell.angle_beta   90.00
_cell.angle_gamma   90.00
#
_symmetry.space_group_name_H-M   'P 1'
#
loop_
_entity.id
_entity.type
_entity.pdbx_description
1 polymer ?
#
loop_
_entity_poly.entity_id
_entity_poly.type
_entity_poly.pdbx_seq_one_letter_code
_entity_poly.pdbx_strand_id
1 'polypeptide(L)'
;LLEGRYDYKPRVQDAYSMRSTPQVIGAARDAVEWAWKQVETELNGVGDNPVFFPEYDLTITGSNFQGTPVSLPMDMVGAAVTMVCVISERRLNRLVNPALSRGLPPFLSTKPGLMSGMMLSQYTADMLVVEQRLLSAPASVHSIPAAADQEDFVSMGMNTALKNQTILENAYGIIGIEFMAAAQALDLRGFTPGRGTRKAKEVIRKYVPFLDEDKVLAEYHNKMKELVRSGEILEAVEAEVGSLD
;
A
#
# COMPACT_ATOMS: atom_id res chain seq x y z
N LEU A 1 -3.40 -17.17 -7.95
CA LEU A 1 -3.78 -16.93 -6.51
C LEU A 1 -4.99 -17.75 -6.04
N LEU A 2 -6.16 -17.56 -6.65
CA LEU A 2 -7.44 -18.14 -6.20
C LEU A 2 -7.81 -19.43 -6.96
N GLU A 3 -6.84 -20.15 -7.52
CA GLU A 3 -7.14 -21.40 -8.21
C GLU A 3 -7.48 -22.50 -7.20
N GLY A 4 -8.69 -23.05 -7.28
CA GLY A 4 -9.20 -24.08 -6.38
C GLY A 4 -10.69 -24.34 -6.56
N ARG A 5 -11.19 -25.43 -5.96
CA ARG A 5 -12.65 -25.67 -5.84
C ARG A 5 -13.15 -25.00 -4.56
N TYR A 6 -14.10 -24.09 -4.72
CA TYR A 6 -14.76 -23.41 -3.62
C TYR A 6 -16.22 -23.85 -3.58
N ASP A 7 -16.66 -24.35 -2.43
CA ASP A 7 -18.07 -24.63 -2.20
C ASP A 7 -18.80 -23.30 -1.91
N TYR A 8 -19.04 -22.53 -2.96
CA TYR A 8 -19.56 -21.16 -2.87
C TYR A 8 -21.07 -21.15 -3.11
N LYS A 9 -21.85 -20.69 -2.13
CA LYS A 9 -23.22 -20.27 -2.39
C LYS A 9 -23.20 -18.92 -3.14
N PRO A 10 -23.71 -18.85 -4.39
CA PRO A 10 -23.71 -17.62 -5.16
C PRO A 10 -24.48 -16.51 -4.43
N ARG A 11 -23.91 -15.30 -4.42
CA ARG A 11 -24.61 -14.07 -4.02
C ARG A 11 -25.14 -13.36 -5.26
N VAL A 12 -26.06 -12.43 -5.04
CA VAL A 12 -26.41 -11.43 -6.05
C VAL A 12 -25.18 -10.58 -6.38
N GLN A 13 -24.51 -9.96 -5.39
CA GLN A 13 -23.26 -9.21 -5.59
C GLN A 13 -22.36 -9.18 -4.33
N ASP A 14 -21.05 -9.09 -4.51
CA ASP A 14 -20.09 -8.78 -3.44
C ASP A 14 -19.87 -7.27 -3.27
N ALA A 15 -19.44 -6.88 -2.06
CA ALA A 15 -19.15 -5.49 -1.71
C ALA A 15 -17.99 -4.94 -2.55
N TYR A 16 -17.98 -3.62 -2.76
CA TYR A 16 -16.99 -2.96 -3.61
C TYR A 16 -15.57 -3.15 -3.12
N SER A 17 -15.32 -3.13 -1.80
CA SER A 17 -13.98 -3.38 -1.26
C SER A 17 -13.40 -4.76 -1.65
N MET A 18 -14.24 -5.71 -2.05
CA MET A 18 -13.83 -6.97 -2.66
C MET A 18 -13.81 -6.86 -4.19
N ARG A 19 -14.96 -6.53 -4.80
CA ARG A 19 -15.20 -6.64 -6.25
C ARG A 19 -14.49 -5.57 -7.09
N SER A 20 -14.29 -4.37 -6.54
CA SER A 20 -13.59 -3.27 -7.23
C SER A 20 -12.08 -3.27 -6.98
N THR A 21 -11.55 -4.29 -6.30
CA THR A 21 -10.10 -4.41 -6.01
C THR A 21 -9.26 -4.34 -7.28
N PRO A 22 -9.59 -5.06 -8.39
CA PRO A 22 -8.81 -4.95 -9.63
C PRO A 22 -8.79 -3.55 -10.22
N GLN A 23 -9.92 -2.82 -10.17
CA GLN A 23 -10.00 -1.45 -10.69
C GLN A 23 -9.18 -0.46 -9.86
N VAL A 24 -9.21 -0.59 -8.53
CA VAL A 24 -8.45 0.31 -7.63
C VAL A 24 -6.96 0.02 -7.69
N ILE A 25 -6.54 -1.26 -7.63
CA ILE A 25 -5.13 -1.64 -7.70
C ILE A 25 -4.57 -1.43 -9.11
N GLY A 26 -5.38 -1.68 -10.16
CA GLY A 26 -5.00 -1.41 -11.55
C GLY A 26 -4.66 0.06 -11.77
N ALA A 27 -5.53 0.97 -11.33
CA ALA A 27 -5.26 2.42 -11.41
C ALA A 27 -3.99 2.83 -10.63
N ALA A 28 -3.67 2.13 -9.53
CA ALA A 28 -2.42 2.37 -8.81
C ALA A 28 -1.19 1.90 -9.58
N ARG A 29 -1.26 0.76 -10.29
CA ARG A 29 -0.19 0.31 -11.21
C ARG A 29 0.04 1.32 -12.32
N ASP A 30 -1.03 1.81 -12.94
CA ASP A 30 -0.94 2.82 -14.02
C ASP A 30 -0.26 4.11 -13.53
N ALA A 31 -0.58 4.55 -12.31
CA ALA A 31 0.04 5.72 -11.70
C ALA A 31 1.54 5.53 -11.43
N VAL A 32 1.93 4.34 -10.92
CA VAL A 32 3.33 3.99 -10.69
C VAL A 32 4.09 3.89 -12.01
N GLU A 33 3.51 3.30 -13.06
CA GLU A 33 4.14 3.20 -14.37
C GLU A 33 4.41 4.59 -14.98
N TRP A 34 3.47 5.53 -14.84
CA TRP A 34 3.70 6.90 -15.29
C TRP A 34 4.82 7.59 -14.50
N ALA A 35 4.80 7.48 -13.18
CA ALA A 35 5.85 8.06 -12.33
C ALA A 35 7.23 7.45 -12.63
N TRP A 36 7.29 6.13 -12.86
CA TRP A 36 8.50 5.43 -13.24
C TRP A 36 9.10 6.03 -14.51
N LYS A 37 8.30 6.17 -15.58
CA LYS A 37 8.76 6.74 -16.86
C LYS A 37 9.33 8.15 -16.71
N GLN A 38 8.69 8.98 -15.88
CA GLN A 38 9.16 10.34 -15.63
C GLN A 38 10.48 10.34 -14.83
N VAL A 39 10.54 9.59 -13.73
CA VAL A 39 11.78 9.47 -12.94
C VAL A 39 12.92 8.91 -13.77
N GLU A 40 12.68 7.87 -14.56
CA GLU A 40 13.69 7.27 -15.44
C GLU A 40 14.19 8.26 -16.50
N THR A 41 13.30 9.07 -17.08
CA THR A 41 13.69 10.14 -18.02
C THR A 41 14.62 11.14 -17.35
N GLU A 42 14.24 11.64 -16.16
CA GLU A 42 15.01 12.66 -15.44
C GLU A 42 16.33 12.12 -14.89
N LEU A 43 16.40 10.85 -14.46
CA LEU A 43 17.63 10.19 -14.04
C LEU A 43 18.67 10.08 -15.17
N ASN A 44 18.23 10.06 -16.43
CA ASN A 44 19.09 10.01 -17.60
C ASN A 44 19.27 11.39 -18.27
N GLY A 45 18.68 12.43 -17.70
CA GLY A 45 18.74 13.80 -18.21
C GLY A 45 19.93 14.60 -17.69
N VAL A 46 20.21 15.74 -18.33
CA VAL A 46 21.17 16.75 -17.84
C VAL A 46 20.39 17.79 -17.06
N GLY A 47 20.34 17.64 -15.72
CA GLY A 47 19.64 18.53 -14.80
C GLY A 47 20.38 19.83 -14.43
N ASP A 48 21.55 20.07 -15.01
CA ASP A 48 22.42 21.21 -14.68
C ASP A 48 21.94 22.53 -15.32
N ASN A 49 22.52 23.64 -14.86
CA ASN A 49 22.44 24.95 -15.51
C ASN A 49 23.69 25.80 -15.19
N PRO A 50 24.36 26.43 -16.19
CA PRO A 50 24.05 26.37 -17.62
C PRO A 50 24.40 25.02 -18.24
N VAL A 51 23.85 24.75 -19.42
CA VAL A 51 24.18 23.59 -20.24
C VAL A 51 25.24 23.98 -21.26
N PHE A 52 26.28 23.16 -21.39
CA PHE A 52 27.39 23.36 -22.31
C PHE A 52 27.25 22.43 -23.51
N PHE A 53 27.42 22.96 -24.71
CA PHE A 53 27.48 22.22 -25.97
C PHE A 53 28.84 22.48 -26.66
N PRO A 54 29.89 21.73 -26.27
CA PRO A 54 31.26 21.99 -26.72
C PRO A 54 31.45 21.90 -28.23
N GLU A 55 30.72 21.01 -28.91
CA GLU A 55 30.77 20.83 -30.35
C GLU A 55 30.31 22.06 -31.14
N TYR A 56 29.54 22.94 -30.49
CA TYR A 56 29.05 24.20 -31.06
C TYR A 56 29.70 25.44 -30.44
N ASP A 57 30.67 25.28 -29.52
CA ASP A 57 31.23 26.37 -28.70
C ASP A 57 30.12 27.23 -28.06
N LEU A 58 29.09 26.55 -27.55
CA LEU A 58 27.83 27.18 -27.11
C LEU A 58 27.53 26.88 -25.64
N THR A 59 27.09 27.90 -24.91
CA THR A 59 26.59 27.79 -23.52
C THR A 59 25.17 28.34 -23.46
N ILE A 60 24.23 27.56 -22.94
CA ILE A 60 22.81 27.94 -22.84
C ILE A 60 22.37 27.89 -21.38
N THR A 61 21.78 28.98 -20.90
CA THR A 61 21.05 29.00 -19.62
C THR A 61 19.63 28.49 -19.81
N GLY A 62 19.20 27.57 -18.96
CA GLY A 62 17.86 26.97 -18.99
C GLY A 62 17.36 26.64 -17.60
N SER A 63 16.44 25.67 -17.53
CA SER A 63 15.79 25.28 -16.28
C SER A 63 15.64 23.77 -16.16
N ASN A 64 16.64 23.00 -16.64
CA ASN A 64 16.59 21.54 -16.55
C ASN A 64 16.62 21.03 -15.09
N PHE A 65 17.03 21.87 -14.13
CA PHE A 65 16.94 21.59 -12.69
C PHE A 65 15.50 21.56 -12.14
N GLN A 66 14.49 21.88 -12.96
CA GLN A 66 13.11 21.99 -12.53
C GLN A 66 12.51 20.59 -12.29
N GLY A 67 12.12 20.30 -11.04
CA GLY A 67 11.71 18.95 -10.62
C GLY A 67 10.22 18.61 -10.72
N THR A 68 9.38 19.40 -11.39
CA THR A 68 7.94 19.11 -11.57
C THR A 68 7.67 17.85 -12.38
N PRO A 69 8.46 17.49 -13.42
CA PRO A 69 8.31 16.21 -14.09
C PRO A 69 8.37 15.01 -13.13
N VAL A 70 9.10 15.12 -12.02
CA VAL A 70 9.13 14.11 -10.96
C VAL A 70 8.04 14.34 -9.90
N SER A 71 7.85 15.56 -9.41
CA SER A 71 6.99 15.81 -8.25
C SER A 71 5.51 15.57 -8.54
N LEU A 72 5.01 15.97 -9.71
CA LEU A 72 3.61 15.80 -10.07
C LEU A 72 3.17 14.32 -10.15
N PRO A 73 3.85 13.43 -10.89
CA PRO A 73 3.46 12.02 -10.91
C PRO A 73 3.69 11.33 -9.56
N MET A 74 4.72 11.72 -8.79
CA MET A 74 4.94 11.17 -7.46
C MET A 74 3.81 11.56 -6.49
N ASP A 75 3.25 12.76 -6.56
CA ASP A 75 2.05 13.12 -5.80
C ASP A 75 0.87 12.18 -6.11
N MET A 76 0.70 11.82 -7.39
CA MET A 76 -0.33 10.87 -7.82
C MET A 76 -0.08 9.45 -7.28
N VAL A 77 1.18 8.99 -7.23
CA VAL A 77 1.54 7.70 -6.60
C VAL A 77 1.15 7.69 -5.12
N GLY A 78 1.43 8.76 -4.37
CA GLY A 78 1.05 8.86 -2.96
C GLY A 78 -0.46 8.74 -2.74
N ALA A 79 -1.26 9.42 -3.57
CA ALA A 79 -2.71 9.31 -3.55
C ALA A 79 -3.19 7.90 -3.92
N ALA A 80 -2.58 7.27 -4.93
CA ALA A 80 -2.91 5.92 -5.37
C ALA A 80 -2.65 4.86 -4.30
N VAL A 81 -1.48 4.89 -3.64
CA VAL A 81 -1.14 4.00 -2.53
C VAL A 81 -2.13 4.19 -1.37
N THR A 82 -2.51 5.43 -1.07
CA THR A 82 -3.53 5.73 -0.06
C THR A 82 -4.88 5.11 -0.41
N MET A 83 -5.33 5.16 -1.67
CA MET A 83 -6.57 4.49 -2.09
C MET A 83 -6.52 2.97 -1.92
N VAL A 84 -5.37 2.34 -2.22
CA VAL A 84 -5.14 0.90 -1.98
C VAL A 84 -5.25 0.57 -0.49
N CYS A 85 -4.73 1.42 0.38
CA CYS A 85 -4.81 1.24 1.82
C CYS A 85 -6.23 1.48 2.36
N VAL A 86 -6.97 2.46 1.83
CA VAL A 86 -8.38 2.67 2.16
C VAL A 86 -9.22 1.44 1.81
N ILE A 87 -9.05 0.86 0.61
CA ILE A 87 -9.81 -0.35 0.25
C ILE A 87 -9.37 -1.57 1.07
N SER A 88 -8.08 -1.66 1.45
CA SER A 88 -7.55 -2.67 2.38
C SER A 88 -8.21 -2.62 3.74
N GLU A 89 -8.26 -1.44 4.38
CA GLU A 89 -8.92 -1.30 5.66
C GLU A 89 -10.43 -1.61 5.54
N ARG A 90 -11.08 -1.21 4.44
CA ARG A 90 -12.49 -1.61 4.21
C ARG A 90 -12.66 -3.13 4.07
N ARG A 91 -11.65 -3.90 3.67
CA ARG A 91 -11.68 -5.38 3.71
C ARG A 91 -11.39 -5.91 5.12
N LEU A 92 -10.46 -5.31 5.84
CA LEU A 92 -10.22 -5.61 7.26
C LEU A 92 -11.50 -5.47 8.08
N ASN A 93 -12.22 -4.35 7.96
CA ASN A 93 -13.51 -4.12 8.61
C ASN A 93 -14.50 -5.26 8.34
N ARG A 94 -14.53 -5.79 7.11
CA ARG A 94 -15.42 -6.90 6.76
C ARG A 94 -15.02 -8.20 7.45
N LEU A 95 -13.75 -8.44 7.72
CA LEU A 95 -13.28 -9.62 8.43
C LEU A 95 -13.65 -9.53 9.92
N VAL A 96 -13.43 -8.39 10.55
CA VAL A 96 -13.63 -8.20 11.99
C VAL A 96 -15.08 -7.93 12.39
N ASN A 97 -15.94 -7.53 11.45
CA ASN A 97 -17.34 -7.24 11.72
C ASN A 97 -18.23 -8.48 11.48
N PRO A 98 -18.89 -9.04 12.52
CA PRO A 98 -19.69 -10.27 12.39
C PRO A 98 -20.88 -10.13 11.42
N ALA A 99 -21.43 -8.92 11.25
CA ALA A 99 -22.51 -8.67 10.30
C ALA A 99 -22.05 -8.75 8.84
N LEU A 100 -20.75 -8.60 8.58
CA LEU A 100 -20.17 -8.51 7.23
C LEU A 100 -19.31 -9.73 6.86
N SER A 101 -18.81 -10.44 7.87
CA SER A 101 -17.75 -11.45 7.78
C SER A 101 -18.22 -12.83 7.35
N ARG A 102 -19.54 -13.05 7.22
CA ARG A 102 -20.15 -14.34 6.86
C ARG A 102 -19.74 -15.48 7.82
N GLY A 103 -20.09 -15.31 9.10
CA GLY A 103 -19.97 -16.35 10.11
C GLY A 103 -18.62 -16.44 10.82
N LEU A 104 -17.75 -15.43 10.66
CA LEU A 104 -16.58 -15.30 11.54
C LEU A 104 -17.01 -14.68 12.87
N PRO A 105 -16.39 -15.07 14.00
CA PRO A 105 -16.64 -14.43 15.28
C PRO A 105 -16.23 -12.94 15.25
N PRO A 106 -16.86 -12.08 16.08
CA PRO A 106 -16.51 -10.68 16.13
C PRO A 106 -15.02 -10.50 16.46
N PHE A 107 -14.38 -9.59 15.72
CA PHE A 107 -12.95 -9.28 15.84
C PHE A 107 -12.01 -10.47 15.68
N LEU A 108 -12.48 -11.56 15.04
CA LEU A 108 -11.74 -12.81 14.85
C LEU A 108 -11.28 -13.46 16.17
N SER A 109 -12.00 -13.17 17.26
CA SER A 109 -11.75 -13.73 18.59
C SER A 109 -12.32 -15.12 18.75
N THR A 110 -11.57 -16.05 19.36
CA THR A 110 -12.03 -17.40 19.69
C THR A 110 -13.00 -17.43 20.87
N LYS A 111 -12.96 -16.44 21.76
CA LYS A 111 -13.81 -16.30 22.95
C LYS A 111 -14.39 -14.87 23.04
N PRO A 112 -15.30 -14.50 22.13
CA PRO A 112 -15.86 -13.16 22.09
C PRO A 112 -16.62 -12.82 23.38
N GLY A 113 -16.49 -11.59 23.86
CA GLY A 113 -17.04 -11.12 25.14
C GLY A 113 -16.07 -11.22 26.32
N LEU A 114 -15.10 -12.13 26.27
CA LEU A 114 -13.95 -12.17 27.19
C LEU A 114 -12.70 -11.56 26.55
N MET A 115 -12.50 -11.82 25.26
CA MET A 115 -11.32 -11.41 24.49
C MET A 115 -11.69 -10.40 23.41
N SER A 116 -10.83 -9.41 23.21
CA SER A 116 -10.98 -8.34 22.23
C SER A 116 -10.52 -8.73 20.82
N GLY A 117 -9.68 -9.75 20.70
CA GLY A 117 -9.12 -10.20 19.43
C GLY A 117 -8.45 -9.05 18.68
N MET A 118 -8.79 -8.90 17.39
CA MET A 118 -8.17 -7.91 16.50
C MET A 118 -8.83 -6.53 16.51
N MET A 119 -9.71 -6.23 17.48
CA MET A 119 -10.43 -4.95 17.55
C MET A 119 -9.48 -3.74 17.48
N LEU A 120 -8.42 -3.73 18.30
CA LEU A 120 -7.46 -2.62 18.31
C LEU A 120 -6.53 -2.61 17.10
N SER A 121 -6.41 -3.73 16.36
CA SER A 121 -5.69 -3.72 15.08
C SER A 121 -6.41 -2.85 14.05
N GLN A 122 -7.75 -2.85 14.07
CA GLN A 122 -8.53 -1.97 13.19
C GLN A 122 -8.27 -0.50 13.55
N TYR A 123 -8.19 -0.14 14.83
CA TYR A 123 -7.92 1.24 15.24
C TYR A 123 -6.55 1.72 14.76
N THR A 124 -5.53 0.85 14.85
CA THR A 124 -4.20 1.14 14.30
C THR A 124 -4.27 1.38 12.79
N ALA A 125 -4.93 0.49 12.04
CA ALA A 125 -5.09 0.66 10.60
C ALA A 125 -5.85 1.95 10.25
N ASP A 126 -6.92 2.26 10.96
CA ASP A 126 -7.72 3.48 10.78
C ASP A 126 -6.87 4.75 10.96
N MET A 127 -6.04 4.80 12.01
CA MET A 127 -5.16 5.93 12.28
C MET A 127 -4.12 6.13 11.16
N LEU A 128 -3.48 5.04 10.71
CA LEU A 128 -2.49 5.09 9.62
C LEU A 128 -3.13 5.54 8.29
N VAL A 129 -4.36 5.10 8.00
CA VAL A 129 -5.13 5.55 6.82
C VAL A 129 -5.46 7.04 6.92
N VAL A 130 -5.85 7.54 8.09
CA VAL A 130 -6.12 8.98 8.28
C VAL A 130 -4.86 9.81 8.03
N GLU A 131 -3.71 9.38 8.53
CA GLU A 131 -2.44 10.06 8.27
C GLU A 131 -2.09 10.07 6.78
N GLN A 132 -2.23 8.94 6.08
CA GLN A 132 -2.02 8.89 4.63
C GLN A 132 -2.94 9.85 3.86
N ARG A 133 -4.20 9.98 4.31
CA ARG A 133 -5.16 10.92 3.70
C ARG A 133 -4.73 12.37 3.86
N LEU A 134 -4.19 12.74 5.03
CA LEU A 134 -3.65 14.09 5.25
C LEU A 134 -2.43 14.34 4.35
N LEU A 135 -1.53 13.37 4.25
CA LEU A 135 -0.32 13.44 3.42
C LEU A 135 -0.59 13.35 1.91
N SER A 136 -1.81 12.96 1.51
CA SER A 136 -2.22 12.88 0.10
C SER A 136 -2.49 14.25 -0.52
N ALA A 137 -2.48 15.34 0.25
CA ALA A 137 -2.44 16.69 -0.30
C ALA A 137 -1.18 16.85 -1.19
N PRO A 138 -1.30 17.30 -2.46
CA PRO A 138 -0.15 17.41 -3.35
C PRO A 138 0.88 18.40 -2.81
N ALA A 139 2.13 17.99 -2.64
CA ALA A 139 3.18 18.91 -2.21
C ALA A 139 3.56 19.88 -3.35
N SER A 140 3.44 19.42 -4.60
CA SER A 140 3.81 20.14 -5.82
C SER A 140 3.06 21.46 -6.06
N VAL A 141 1.94 21.71 -5.38
CA VAL A 141 1.17 22.96 -5.51
C VAL A 141 1.55 24.03 -4.48
N HIS A 142 2.54 23.76 -3.62
CA HIS A 142 2.94 24.65 -2.52
C HIS A 142 4.20 25.47 -2.84
N SER A 143 4.42 25.84 -4.09
CA SER A 143 5.53 26.73 -4.48
C SER A 143 5.47 28.05 -3.71
N ILE A 144 6.63 28.49 -3.21
CA ILE A 144 6.82 29.80 -2.56
C ILE A 144 8.11 30.40 -3.13
N PRO A 145 8.10 31.66 -3.60
CA PRO A 145 9.28 32.33 -4.14
C PRO A 145 10.46 32.35 -3.17
N ALA A 146 11.66 32.23 -3.73
CA ALA A 146 12.94 32.36 -3.04
C ALA A 146 13.87 33.31 -3.80
N ALA A 147 15.02 33.62 -3.19
CA ALA A 147 16.08 34.42 -3.80
C ALA A 147 15.61 35.77 -4.38
N ALA A 148 14.84 36.54 -3.60
CA ALA A 148 14.30 37.84 -4.00
C ALA A 148 13.52 37.80 -5.34
N ASP A 149 12.65 36.78 -5.48
CA ASP A 149 11.81 36.49 -6.66
C ASP A 149 12.59 36.08 -7.93
N GLN A 150 13.88 35.80 -7.83
CA GLN A 150 14.61 35.17 -8.94
C GLN A 150 14.28 33.68 -9.07
N GLU A 151 14.00 33.00 -7.95
CA GLU A 151 13.49 31.63 -7.88
C GLU A 151 12.00 31.69 -7.50
N ASP A 152 11.17 32.27 -8.36
CA ASP A 152 9.76 32.56 -8.10
C ASP A 152 8.83 31.33 -8.17
N PHE A 153 9.31 30.22 -8.71
CA PHE A 153 8.58 28.96 -8.80
C PHE A 153 9.47 27.74 -8.54
N VAL A 154 9.01 26.84 -7.67
CA VAL A 154 9.70 25.59 -7.31
C VAL A 154 8.74 24.40 -7.27
N SER A 155 9.27 23.21 -7.54
CA SER A 155 8.46 21.99 -7.70
C SER A 155 7.99 21.34 -6.40
N MET A 156 8.56 21.74 -5.26
CA MET A 156 8.42 21.07 -3.95
C MET A 156 8.70 19.55 -4.02
N GLY A 157 9.59 19.13 -4.92
CA GLY A 157 9.86 17.71 -5.19
C GLY A 157 10.38 16.94 -3.99
N MET A 158 11.23 17.54 -3.16
CA MET A 158 11.73 16.89 -1.94
C MET A 158 10.61 16.65 -0.91
N ASN A 159 9.70 17.62 -0.72
CA ASN A 159 8.54 17.46 0.15
C ASN A 159 7.61 16.34 -0.34
N THR A 160 7.47 16.21 -1.67
CA THR A 160 6.73 15.11 -2.30
C THR A 160 7.37 13.75 -1.96
N ALA A 161 8.70 13.64 -2.09
CA ALA A 161 9.41 12.40 -1.75
C ALA A 161 9.27 12.03 -0.26
N LEU A 162 9.48 13.01 0.63
CA LEU A 162 9.40 12.81 2.09
C LEU A 162 8.01 12.36 2.54
N LYS A 163 6.94 13.00 2.06
CA LYS A 163 5.59 12.59 2.45
C LYS A 163 5.22 11.22 1.87
N ASN A 164 5.68 10.90 0.67
CA ASN A 164 5.44 9.59 0.06
C ASN A 164 6.18 8.47 0.79
N GLN A 165 7.35 8.74 1.36
CA GLN A 165 8.05 7.79 2.23
C GLN A 165 7.18 7.42 3.44
N THR A 166 6.59 8.41 4.12
CA THR A 166 5.67 8.17 5.24
C THR A 166 4.40 7.43 4.80
N ILE A 167 3.82 7.79 3.65
CA ILE A 167 2.68 7.08 3.07
C ILE A 167 3.01 5.59 2.88
N LEU A 168 4.17 5.29 2.31
CA LEU A 168 4.59 3.91 2.05
C LEU A 168 4.86 3.13 3.34
N GLU A 169 5.50 3.75 4.33
CA GLU A 169 5.72 3.17 5.66
C GLU A 169 4.40 2.82 6.37
N ASN A 170 3.38 3.67 6.24
CA ASN A 170 2.04 3.40 6.75
C ASN A 170 1.35 2.27 5.97
N ALA A 171 1.56 2.21 4.65
CA ALA A 171 0.97 1.18 3.80
C ALA A 171 1.41 -0.23 4.21
N TYR A 172 2.69 -0.42 4.50
CA TYR A 172 3.21 -1.70 4.99
C TYR A 172 2.49 -2.17 6.26
N GLY A 173 2.23 -1.26 7.20
CA GLY A 173 1.48 -1.55 8.42
C GLY A 173 0.02 -1.94 8.14
N ILE A 174 -0.68 -1.16 7.31
CA ILE A 174 -2.10 -1.37 6.97
C ILE A 174 -2.29 -2.72 6.26
N ILE A 175 -1.49 -2.98 5.21
CA ILE A 175 -1.55 -4.24 4.46
C ILE A 175 -1.14 -5.42 5.37
N GLY A 176 -0.13 -5.24 6.22
CA GLY A 176 0.30 -6.26 7.17
C GLY A 176 -0.80 -6.64 8.16
N ILE A 177 -1.57 -5.67 8.67
CA ILE A 177 -2.72 -5.91 9.54
C ILE A 177 -3.83 -6.65 8.80
N GLU A 178 -4.14 -6.27 7.56
CA GLU A 178 -5.12 -6.99 6.73
C GLU A 178 -4.70 -8.45 6.52
N PHE A 179 -3.43 -8.70 6.18
CA PHE A 179 -2.89 -10.04 5.98
C PHE A 179 -2.95 -10.89 7.26
N MET A 180 -2.63 -10.29 8.41
CA MET A 180 -2.76 -10.93 9.71
C MET A 180 -4.22 -11.36 9.98
N ALA A 181 -5.17 -10.45 9.73
CA ALA A 181 -6.59 -10.72 9.89
C ALA A 181 -7.09 -11.79 8.91
N ALA A 182 -6.64 -11.75 7.66
CA ALA A 182 -6.99 -12.72 6.64
C ALA A 182 -6.48 -14.12 7.01
N ALA A 183 -5.24 -14.25 7.50
CA ALA A 183 -4.69 -15.51 7.96
C ALA A 183 -5.50 -16.08 9.15
N GLN A 184 -5.84 -15.24 10.12
CA GLN A 184 -6.69 -15.62 11.26
C GLN A 184 -8.08 -16.07 10.81
N ALA A 185 -8.70 -15.31 9.90
CA ALA A 185 -9.99 -15.67 9.33
C ALA A 185 -9.95 -17.01 8.56
N LEU A 186 -8.84 -17.30 7.87
CA LEU A 186 -8.66 -18.58 7.18
C LEU A 186 -8.43 -19.76 8.14
N ASP A 187 -7.89 -19.54 9.34
CA ASP A 187 -7.84 -20.58 10.39
C ASP A 187 -9.21 -20.87 10.99
N LEU A 188 -10.02 -19.82 11.17
CA LEU A 188 -11.36 -19.93 11.74
C LEU A 188 -12.39 -20.52 10.75
N ARG A 189 -12.09 -20.57 9.46
CA ARG A 189 -12.96 -21.16 8.44
C ARG A 189 -12.56 -22.62 8.15
N GLY A 190 -13.56 -23.50 8.11
CA GLY A 190 -13.38 -24.89 7.70
C GLY A 190 -13.41 -25.09 6.18
N PHE A 191 -12.49 -24.48 5.43
CA PHE A 191 -12.31 -24.76 3.99
C PHE A 191 -10.84 -24.65 3.57
N THR A 192 -10.56 -25.15 2.37
CA THR A 192 -9.23 -25.16 1.79
C THR A 192 -9.08 -24.00 0.77
N PRO A 193 -8.24 -22.97 1.04
CA PRO A 193 -8.03 -21.87 0.10
C PRO A 193 -7.17 -22.29 -1.10
N GLY A 194 -7.15 -21.44 -2.14
CA GLY A 194 -6.35 -21.64 -3.35
C GLY A 194 -4.85 -21.70 -3.03
N ARG A 195 -4.05 -22.29 -3.94
CA ARG A 195 -2.62 -22.57 -3.69
C ARG A 195 -1.82 -21.35 -3.24
N GLY A 196 -1.93 -20.23 -3.98
CA GLY A 196 -1.23 -18.99 -3.63
C GLY A 196 -1.66 -18.40 -2.30
N THR A 197 -2.98 -18.34 -2.03
CA THR A 197 -3.49 -17.86 -0.75
C THR A 197 -3.04 -18.72 0.43
N ARG A 198 -2.96 -20.05 0.24
CA ARG A 198 -2.45 -20.98 1.25
C ARG A 198 -0.97 -20.73 1.52
N LYS A 199 -0.16 -20.57 0.46
CA LYS A 199 1.26 -20.26 0.60
C LYS A 199 1.49 -18.94 1.34
N ALA A 200 0.73 -17.90 1.01
CA ALA A 200 0.78 -16.62 1.73
C ALA A 200 0.49 -16.82 3.24
N LYS A 201 -0.57 -17.57 3.57
CA LYS A 201 -0.92 -17.91 4.95
C LYS A 201 0.21 -18.69 5.65
N GLU A 202 0.83 -19.67 4.98
CA GLU A 202 1.97 -20.43 5.52
C GLU A 202 3.14 -19.51 5.90
N VAL A 203 3.50 -18.56 5.03
CA VAL A 203 4.55 -17.56 5.32
C VAL A 203 4.17 -16.70 6.51
N ILE A 204 2.96 -16.13 6.53
CA ILE A 204 2.46 -15.31 7.65
C ILE A 204 2.54 -16.08 8.97
N ARG A 205 2.21 -17.37 8.97
CA ARG A 205 2.21 -18.23 10.18
C ARG A 205 3.59 -18.52 10.74
N LYS A 206 4.68 -18.28 10.00
CA LYS A 206 6.05 -18.29 10.55
C LYS A 206 6.30 -17.12 11.51
N TYR A 207 5.62 -15.99 11.30
CA TYR A 207 5.86 -14.73 12.02
C TYR A 207 4.77 -14.40 13.04
N VAL A 208 3.53 -14.77 12.73
CA VAL A 208 2.37 -14.54 13.60
C VAL A 208 1.64 -15.87 13.82
N PRO A 209 1.62 -16.41 15.05
CA PRO A 209 0.89 -17.64 15.35
C PRO A 209 -0.62 -17.41 15.21
N PHE A 210 -1.39 -18.51 15.24
CA PHE A 210 -2.84 -18.40 15.44
C PHE A 210 -3.13 -17.71 16.77
N LEU A 211 -4.02 -16.73 16.77
CA LEU A 211 -4.39 -15.97 17.97
C LEU A 211 -5.56 -16.68 18.66
N ASP A 212 -5.26 -17.61 19.55
CA ASP A 212 -6.23 -18.36 20.35
C ASP A 212 -6.61 -17.65 21.66
N GLU A 213 -5.80 -16.68 22.08
CA GLU A 213 -6.05 -15.76 23.19
C GLU A 213 -5.59 -14.33 22.86
N ASP A 214 -5.99 -13.35 23.69
CA ASP A 214 -5.52 -11.98 23.52
C ASP A 214 -4.00 -11.89 23.77
N LYS A 215 -3.30 -11.25 22.84
CA LYS A 215 -1.85 -11.03 22.86
C LYS A 215 -1.54 -9.55 22.68
N VAL A 216 -0.32 -9.14 23.00
CA VAL A 216 0.18 -7.80 22.64
C VAL A 216 0.37 -7.74 21.13
N LEU A 217 -0.57 -7.10 20.44
CA LEU A 217 -0.62 -7.10 18.96
C LEU A 217 0.46 -6.22 18.31
N ALA A 218 1.01 -5.24 19.04
CA ALA A 218 2.00 -4.30 18.51
C ALA A 218 3.25 -5.02 17.95
N GLU A 219 3.72 -6.08 18.60
CA GLU A 219 4.85 -6.87 18.10
C GLU A 219 4.53 -7.57 16.79
N TYR A 220 3.30 -8.09 16.65
CA TYR A 220 2.86 -8.73 15.42
C TYR A 220 2.57 -7.73 14.31
N HIS A 221 2.04 -6.54 14.62
CA HIS A 221 1.90 -5.45 13.66
C HIS A 221 3.25 -5.04 13.08
N ASN A 222 4.27 -4.86 13.93
CA ASN A 222 5.61 -4.51 13.50
C ASN A 222 6.25 -5.63 12.67
N LYS A 223 6.12 -6.90 13.09
CA LYS A 223 6.59 -8.05 12.28
C LYS A 223 5.92 -8.11 10.92
N MET A 224 4.60 -7.90 10.86
CA MET A 224 3.86 -7.92 9.60
C MET A 224 4.21 -6.75 8.71
N LYS A 225 4.47 -5.56 9.27
CA LYS A 225 4.98 -4.41 8.54
C LYS A 225 6.29 -4.76 7.83
N GLU A 226 7.27 -5.31 8.57
CA GLU A 226 8.55 -5.71 7.98
C GLU A 226 8.41 -6.85 6.97
N LEU A 227 7.51 -7.81 7.22
CA LEU A 227 7.24 -8.92 6.30
C LEU A 227 6.62 -8.47 4.97
N VAL A 228 5.73 -7.47 5.00
CA VAL A 228 5.19 -6.89 3.76
C VAL A 228 6.28 -6.10 3.04
N ARG A 229 7.09 -5.33 3.77
CA ARG A 229 8.21 -4.56 3.22
C ARG A 229 9.26 -5.44 2.55
N SER A 230 9.54 -6.62 3.10
CA SER A 230 10.58 -7.52 2.56
C SER A 230 10.20 -8.19 1.25
N GLY A 231 8.91 -8.24 0.89
CA GLY A 231 8.44 -8.95 -0.29
C GLY A 231 8.39 -10.48 -0.14
N GLU A 232 8.77 -11.06 1.00
CA GLU A 232 8.84 -12.52 1.18
C GLU A 232 7.51 -13.23 0.85
N ILE A 233 6.37 -12.62 1.21
CA ILE A 233 5.05 -13.18 0.88
C ILE A 233 4.86 -13.26 -0.64
N LEU A 234 5.22 -12.21 -1.37
CA LEU A 234 5.08 -12.15 -2.82
C LEU A 234 5.98 -13.21 -3.48
N GLU A 235 7.27 -13.21 -3.15
CA GLU A 235 8.26 -14.14 -3.70
C GLU A 235 7.86 -15.61 -3.46
N ALA A 236 7.43 -15.93 -2.23
CA ALA A 236 7.01 -17.29 -1.89
C ALA A 236 5.76 -17.72 -2.66
N VAL A 237 4.82 -16.79 -2.89
CA VAL A 237 3.60 -17.08 -3.66
C VAL A 237 3.95 -17.26 -5.14
N GLU A 238 4.79 -16.41 -5.72
CA GLU A 238 5.24 -16.55 -7.11
C GLU A 238 6.00 -17.85 -7.34
N ALA A 239 6.84 -18.26 -6.40
CA ALA A 239 7.50 -19.56 -6.45
C ALA A 239 6.50 -20.74 -6.45
N GLU A 240 5.31 -20.57 -5.86
CA GLU A 240 4.27 -21.61 -5.79
C GLU A 240 3.34 -21.61 -7.02
N VAL A 241 2.99 -20.45 -7.56
CA VAL A 241 1.94 -20.33 -8.60
C VAL A 241 2.42 -19.76 -9.93
N GLY A 242 3.71 -19.42 -10.06
CA GLY A 242 4.27 -18.68 -11.19
C GLY A 242 4.18 -17.16 -11.01
N SER A 243 4.75 -16.43 -11.97
CA SER A 243 4.73 -14.97 -12.00
C SER A 243 3.31 -14.42 -11.89
N LEU A 244 3.17 -13.33 -11.13
CA LEU A 244 1.91 -12.62 -10.95
C LEU A 244 1.79 -11.35 -11.82
N ASP A 245 2.74 -11.13 -12.73
CA ASP A 245 2.78 -9.97 -13.63
C ASP A 245 1.67 -9.95 -14.69
#